data_AF-A0A4Y2TES0-F1
#
_entry.id   AF-A0A4Y2TES0-F1
#
_cell.length_a   1.000
_cell.length_b   1.000
_cell.length_c   1.000
_cell.angle_alpha   90.00
_cell.angle_beta   90.00
_cell.angle_gamma   90.00
#
_symmetry.space_group_name_H-M   'P 1'
#
loop_
_entity.id
_entity.type
_entity.pdbx_description
1 polymer ?
#
loop_
_entity_poly.entity_id
_entity_poly.type
_entity_poly.pdbx_seq_one_letter_code
_entity_poly.pdbx_strand_id
1 'polypeptide(L)'
;MLGLTLLLAAVAATATATGYIDGREYVYAYKGVMYTGYPRMKPQYSGTAFENNIIIQPHGDYALIKVVNIKRTRFNDEFENVARHPFDYQDIPDGPLHKPFKVYRKNGIVTHFEVTKGEPAFSVNVKRGLIALFNLNFDEAEAAISTEDNDIQKPDPDRHYYKVYEKGVLGDCETAYVIEHHPFHKSPHNNIVLNVTKVRNYHKCNSNPNQVYGTFYGHECGRAEHEKSHTLHGNAQYKYNIRGYRHNYVIEKIYAVGEIAYTPYPLEGQTVAAKMK
;
A
#
# COMPACT_ATOMS: atom_id res chain seq x y z
N MET A 1 -4.49 -49.01 -38.05
CA MET A 1 -4.45 -48.48 -36.68
C MET A 1 -4.45 -46.96 -36.76
N LEU A 2 -5.62 -46.32 -36.68
CA LEU A 2 -5.72 -44.86 -36.58
C LEU A 2 -5.56 -44.48 -35.10
N GLY A 3 -4.48 -43.77 -34.78
CA GLY A 3 -4.22 -43.25 -33.44
C GLY A 3 -5.09 -42.02 -33.17
N LEU A 4 -5.93 -42.14 -32.14
CA LEU A 4 -6.77 -41.07 -31.62
C LEU A 4 -5.91 -40.16 -30.73
N THR A 5 -5.54 -38.97 -31.22
CA THR A 5 -4.89 -37.93 -30.41
C THR A 5 -5.94 -37.15 -29.63
N LEU A 6 -6.03 -37.41 -28.33
CA LEU A 6 -6.88 -36.66 -27.40
C LEU A 6 -6.20 -35.31 -27.09
N LEU A 7 -6.60 -34.26 -27.79
CA LEU A 7 -6.25 -32.88 -27.46
C LEU A 7 -7.03 -32.46 -26.21
N LEU A 8 -6.38 -32.47 -25.03
CA LEU A 8 -6.87 -31.73 -23.87
C LEU A 8 -6.79 -30.24 -24.19
N ALA A 9 -7.92 -29.66 -24.61
CA ALA A 9 -8.09 -28.22 -24.63
C ALA A 9 -8.13 -27.73 -23.18
N ALA A 10 -7.01 -27.19 -22.70
CA ALA A 10 -6.99 -26.38 -21.50
C ALA A 10 -7.81 -25.11 -21.79
N VAL A 11 -9.08 -25.11 -21.39
CA VAL A 11 -9.91 -23.91 -21.38
C VAL A 11 -9.31 -23.00 -20.31
N ALA A 12 -8.42 -22.10 -20.73
CA ALA A 12 -8.03 -20.96 -19.93
C ALA A 12 -9.28 -20.07 -19.80
N ALA A 13 -10.12 -20.36 -18.82
CA ALA A 13 -11.19 -19.46 -18.40
C ALA A 13 -10.52 -18.21 -17.84
N THR A 14 -10.26 -17.23 -18.72
CA THR A 14 -9.98 -15.85 -18.33
C THR A 14 -11.22 -15.34 -17.63
N ALA A 15 -11.29 -15.55 -16.32
CA ALA A 15 -12.42 -15.09 -15.54
C ALA A 15 -12.47 -13.57 -15.63
N THR A 16 -13.50 -13.09 -16.33
CA THR A 16 -14.01 -11.70 -16.40
C THR A 16 -14.63 -11.28 -15.07
N ALA A 17 -14.12 -11.80 -13.96
CA ALA A 17 -14.63 -11.51 -12.64
C ALA A 17 -14.45 -10.02 -12.35
N THR A 18 -15.56 -9.34 -12.09
CA THR A 18 -15.58 -7.97 -11.59
C THR A 18 -15.29 -7.91 -10.09
N GLY A 19 -14.98 -9.05 -9.44
CA GLY A 19 -14.75 -9.17 -8.01
C GLY A 19 -13.86 -10.34 -7.63
N TYR A 20 -13.37 -10.35 -6.39
CA TYR A 20 -12.76 -11.53 -5.80
C TYR A 20 -13.80 -12.65 -5.69
N ILE A 21 -13.47 -13.84 -6.18
CA ILE A 21 -14.35 -15.02 -6.17
C ILE A 21 -13.88 -15.96 -5.06
N ASP A 22 -14.83 -16.39 -4.23
CA ASP A 22 -14.58 -17.36 -3.17
C ASP A 22 -13.95 -18.66 -3.66
N GLY A 23 -13.00 -19.15 -2.87
CA GLY A 23 -12.23 -20.36 -3.16
C GLY A 23 -11.15 -20.20 -4.22
N ARG A 24 -11.16 -19.14 -5.04
CA ARG A 24 -10.12 -18.89 -6.04
C ARG A 24 -8.85 -18.31 -5.40
N GLU A 25 -7.71 -18.72 -5.94
CA GLU A 25 -6.42 -18.15 -5.57
C GLU A 25 -6.03 -17.00 -6.51
N TYR A 26 -5.65 -15.88 -5.91
CA TYR A 26 -5.12 -14.70 -6.58
C TYR A 26 -3.64 -14.56 -6.21
N VAL A 27 -2.76 -14.70 -7.19
CA VAL A 27 -1.30 -14.69 -6.98
C VAL A 27 -0.73 -13.37 -7.48
N TYR A 28 -0.10 -12.62 -6.57
CA TYR A 28 0.53 -11.34 -6.84
C TYR A 28 2.05 -11.45 -6.70
N ALA A 29 2.78 -11.01 -7.72
CA ALA A 29 4.20 -10.71 -7.57
C ALA A 29 4.35 -9.43 -6.75
N TYR A 30 5.03 -9.52 -5.61
CA TYR A 30 5.31 -8.40 -4.73
C TYR A 30 6.81 -8.15 -4.69
N LYS A 31 7.21 -6.96 -5.12
CA LYS A 31 8.58 -6.50 -5.07
C LYS A 31 8.59 -5.16 -4.36
N GLY A 32 9.64 -4.90 -3.59
CA GLY A 32 9.81 -3.60 -2.99
C GLY A 32 11.25 -3.35 -2.58
N VAL A 33 11.56 -2.07 -2.43
CA VAL A 33 12.85 -1.62 -1.93
C VAL A 33 12.65 -0.51 -0.92
N MET A 34 13.27 -0.67 0.25
CA MET A 34 13.28 0.30 1.32
C MET A 34 14.71 0.75 1.57
N TYR A 35 14.97 2.04 1.50
CA TYR A 35 16.32 2.58 1.56
C TYR A 35 16.37 3.98 2.16
N THR A 36 17.53 4.32 2.71
CA THR A 36 17.82 5.62 3.31
C THR A 36 19.05 6.23 2.67
N GLY A 37 19.08 7.56 2.57
CA GLY A 37 20.27 8.29 2.12
C GLY A 37 20.08 9.80 2.14
N TYR A 38 21.03 10.51 1.51
CA TYR A 38 21.07 11.97 1.41
C TYR A 38 20.77 12.40 -0.04
N PRO A 39 19.51 12.74 -0.39
CA PRO A 39 19.11 12.94 -1.78
C PRO A 39 19.85 14.08 -2.50
N ARG A 40 20.47 15.01 -1.76
CA ARG A 40 21.09 16.24 -2.28
C ARG A 40 22.62 16.25 -2.30
N MET A 41 23.29 15.22 -1.75
CA MET A 41 24.75 15.22 -1.56
C MET A 41 25.46 14.24 -2.48
N LYS A 42 25.20 12.95 -2.27
CA LYS A 42 25.78 11.85 -3.04
C LYS A 42 24.74 10.72 -3.14
N PRO A 43 24.72 9.97 -4.26
CA PRO A 43 23.79 8.87 -4.45
C PRO A 43 24.12 7.62 -3.62
N GLN A 44 24.74 7.77 -2.44
CA GLN A 44 24.99 6.67 -1.52
C GLN A 44 23.69 6.34 -0.77
N TYR A 45 23.22 5.11 -0.92
CA TYR A 45 22.03 4.61 -0.26
C TYR A 45 22.30 3.28 0.42
N SER A 46 21.69 3.10 1.59
CA SER A 46 21.64 1.80 2.26
C SER A 46 20.21 1.37 2.47
N GLY A 47 19.95 0.08 2.31
CA GLY A 47 18.59 -0.43 2.35
C GLY A 47 18.48 -1.93 2.23
N THR A 48 17.24 -2.36 2.05
CA THR A 48 16.88 -3.74 1.75
C THR A 48 15.93 -3.77 0.57
N ALA A 49 16.15 -4.69 -0.36
CA ALA A 49 15.19 -5.03 -1.40
C ALA A 49 14.63 -6.42 -1.12
N PHE A 50 13.38 -6.66 -1.51
CA PHE A 50 12.72 -7.94 -1.37
C PHE A 50 11.85 -8.24 -2.58
N GLU A 51 11.69 -9.52 -2.87
CA GLU A 51 10.71 -10.04 -3.82
C GLU A 51 10.09 -11.32 -3.29
N ASN A 52 8.80 -11.49 -3.55
CA ASN A 52 8.02 -12.65 -3.11
C ASN A 52 6.72 -12.74 -3.90
N ASN A 53 5.98 -13.83 -3.69
CA ASN A 53 4.60 -13.95 -4.15
C ASN A 53 3.65 -13.86 -2.96
N ILE A 54 2.50 -13.23 -3.17
CA ILE A 54 1.39 -13.18 -2.22
C ILE A 54 0.25 -13.98 -2.82
N ILE A 55 -0.24 -14.97 -2.10
CA ILE A 55 -1.43 -15.74 -2.45
C ILE A 55 -2.56 -15.23 -1.58
N ILE A 56 -3.64 -14.79 -2.21
CA ILE A 56 -4.88 -14.36 -1.54
C ILE A 56 -5.99 -15.31 -1.97
N GLN A 57 -6.66 -15.93 -1.01
CA GLN A 57 -7.81 -16.79 -1.24
C GLN A 57 -9.01 -16.29 -0.43
N PRO A 58 -10.04 -15.72 -1.08
CA PRO A 58 -11.28 -15.30 -0.43
C PRO A 58 -12.11 -16.49 0.05
N HIS A 59 -12.73 -16.34 1.23
CA HIS A 59 -13.58 -17.31 1.92
C HIS A 59 -14.69 -16.56 2.67
N GLY A 60 -15.78 -16.22 1.99
CA GLY A 60 -16.90 -15.48 2.58
C GLY A 60 -16.43 -14.17 3.22
N ASP A 61 -16.47 -14.11 4.55
CA ASP A 61 -16.18 -12.89 5.32
C ASP A 61 -14.68 -12.60 5.53
N TYR A 62 -13.79 -13.54 5.15
CA TYR A 62 -12.36 -13.36 5.29
C TYR A 62 -11.58 -13.82 4.06
N ALA A 63 -10.33 -13.37 3.96
CA ALA A 63 -9.36 -13.91 3.01
C ALA A 63 -8.22 -14.58 3.75
N LEU A 64 -7.82 -15.76 3.28
CA LEU A 64 -6.57 -16.40 3.69
C LEU A 64 -5.44 -15.82 2.84
N ILE A 65 -4.41 -15.27 3.50
CA ILE A 65 -3.24 -14.72 2.83
C ILE A 65 -2.00 -15.51 3.21
N LYS A 66 -1.18 -15.85 2.21
CA LYS A 66 0.12 -16.50 2.40
C LYS A 66 1.19 -15.79 1.58
N VAL A 67 2.35 -15.59 2.20
CA VAL A 67 3.55 -15.07 1.52
C VAL A 67 4.47 -16.25 1.22
N VAL A 68 4.88 -16.41 -0.03
CA VAL A 68 5.72 -17.52 -0.50
C VAL A 68 6.87 -17.01 -1.34
N ASN A 69 7.91 -17.84 -1.51
CA ASN A 69 9.11 -17.53 -2.29
C ASN A 69 9.77 -16.22 -1.84
N ILE A 70 9.94 -16.05 -0.52
CA ILE A 70 10.43 -14.81 0.05
C ILE A 70 11.93 -14.70 -0.17
N LYS A 71 12.36 -13.69 -0.91
CA LYS A 71 13.75 -13.37 -1.13
C LYS A 71 14.06 -11.95 -0.72
N ARG A 72 15.28 -11.72 -0.25
CA ARG A 72 15.73 -10.40 0.21
C ARG A 72 17.22 -10.22 -0.07
N THR A 73 17.61 -8.98 -0.29
CA THR A 73 19.00 -8.55 -0.19
C THR A 73 19.15 -7.29 0.67
N ARG A 74 20.36 -7.03 1.15
CA ARG A 74 20.76 -5.80 1.82
C ARG A 74 21.84 -5.14 1.01
N PHE A 75 21.84 -3.82 0.95
CA PHE A 75 22.83 -3.07 0.20
C PHE A 75 23.26 -1.80 0.93
N ASN A 76 24.45 -1.32 0.58
CA ASN A 76 24.99 -0.03 0.99
C ASN A 76 25.99 0.40 -0.08
N ASP A 77 25.52 1.14 -1.08
CA ASP A 77 26.30 1.46 -2.28
C ASP A 77 25.82 2.76 -2.94
N GLU A 78 26.51 3.20 -3.99
CA GLU A 78 26.09 4.30 -4.85
C GLU A 78 25.13 3.81 -5.95
N PHE A 79 23.96 4.45 -6.05
CA PHE A 79 22.94 4.09 -7.05
C PHE A 79 22.43 5.31 -7.80
N GLU A 80 22.50 5.28 -9.14
CA GLU A 80 21.79 6.25 -9.97
C GLU A 80 20.27 6.14 -9.76
N ASN A 81 19.75 4.91 -9.71
CA ASN A 81 18.35 4.63 -9.43
C ASN A 81 18.16 3.30 -8.70
N VAL A 82 18.03 3.37 -7.38
CA VAL A 82 17.81 2.21 -6.50
C VAL A 82 16.62 1.34 -6.97
N ALA A 83 15.55 1.95 -7.47
CA ALA A 83 14.34 1.23 -7.86
C ALA A 83 14.48 0.44 -9.18
N ARG A 84 15.50 0.74 -9.99
CA ARG A 84 15.79 0.04 -11.26
C ARG A 84 17.02 -0.87 -11.17
N HIS A 85 17.71 -0.86 -10.03
CA HIS A 85 18.92 -1.64 -9.86
C HIS A 85 18.60 -3.14 -9.76
N PRO A 86 19.30 -4.02 -10.51
CA PRO A 86 19.17 -5.46 -10.35
C PRO A 86 19.85 -5.91 -9.06
N PHE A 87 19.08 -6.45 -8.13
CA PHE A 87 19.58 -6.93 -6.84
C PHE A 87 19.86 -8.42 -6.85
N ASP A 88 20.96 -8.82 -6.21
CA ASP A 88 21.27 -10.23 -5.94
C ASP A 88 20.52 -10.69 -4.69
N TYR A 89 19.40 -11.38 -4.90
CA TYR A 89 18.51 -11.83 -3.84
C TYR A 89 18.98 -13.14 -3.20
N GLN A 90 18.73 -13.27 -1.91
CA GLN A 90 18.91 -14.50 -1.14
C GLN A 90 17.56 -14.98 -0.59
N ASP A 91 17.32 -16.28 -0.61
CA ASP A 91 16.12 -16.86 -0.03
C ASP A 91 16.11 -16.66 1.49
N ILE A 92 14.94 -16.31 2.03
CA ILE A 92 14.71 -16.26 3.47
C ILE A 92 14.25 -17.64 3.94
N PRO A 93 14.91 -18.24 4.95
CA PRO A 93 14.48 -19.51 5.52
C PRO A 93 13.03 -19.48 6.03
N ASP A 94 12.40 -20.65 6.05
CA ASP A 94 11.06 -20.81 6.60
C ASP A 94 10.97 -20.23 8.02
N GLY A 95 9.85 -19.55 8.30
CA GLY A 95 9.71 -18.77 9.52
C GLY A 95 8.37 -18.07 9.64
N PRO A 96 8.21 -17.16 10.61
CA PRO A 96 6.91 -16.52 10.90
C PRO A 96 6.24 -15.82 9.71
N LEU A 97 7.03 -15.26 8.78
CA LEU A 97 6.53 -14.59 7.58
C LEU A 97 5.86 -15.56 6.59
N HIS A 98 6.27 -16.83 6.58
CA HIS A 98 5.73 -17.89 5.71
C HIS A 98 4.39 -18.44 6.21
N LYS A 99 4.04 -18.17 7.49
CA LYS A 99 2.79 -18.65 8.09
C LYS A 99 1.60 -17.89 7.49
N PRO A 100 0.55 -18.59 7.01
CA PRO A 100 -0.64 -17.95 6.52
C PRO A 100 -1.37 -17.21 7.65
N PHE A 101 -2.18 -16.22 7.28
CA PHE A 101 -2.95 -15.41 8.22
C PHE A 101 -4.31 -15.05 7.61
N LYS A 102 -5.32 -14.84 8.45
CA LYS A 102 -6.66 -14.46 8.01
C LYS A 102 -6.84 -12.96 8.07
N VAL A 103 -7.55 -12.40 7.10
CA VAL A 103 -7.88 -10.98 7.04
C VAL A 103 -9.37 -10.83 6.83
N TYR A 104 -10.04 -10.12 7.73
CA TYR A 104 -11.46 -9.84 7.64
C TYR A 104 -11.67 -8.46 7.04
N ARG A 105 -12.63 -8.36 6.11
CA ARG A 105 -12.92 -7.13 5.39
C ARG A 105 -14.42 -6.88 5.33
N LYS A 106 -14.79 -5.61 5.34
CA LYS A 106 -16.15 -5.15 5.07
C LYS A 106 -16.04 -3.99 4.08
N ASN A 107 -16.64 -4.13 2.90
CA ASN A 107 -16.65 -3.11 1.85
C ASN A 107 -15.26 -2.54 1.51
N GLY A 108 -14.27 -3.42 1.33
CA GLY A 108 -12.89 -2.99 1.02
C GLY A 108 -12.07 -2.50 2.23
N ILE A 109 -12.71 -2.27 3.38
CA ILE A 109 -12.07 -1.86 4.63
C ILE A 109 -11.68 -3.09 5.46
N VAL A 110 -10.41 -3.17 5.84
CA VAL A 110 -9.86 -4.18 6.75
C VAL A 110 -10.31 -3.87 8.17
N THR A 111 -11.03 -4.81 8.79
CA THR A 111 -11.51 -4.63 10.17
C THR A 111 -10.49 -5.16 11.18
N HIS A 112 -9.99 -6.38 10.95
CA HIS A 112 -8.97 -7.03 11.77
C HIS A 112 -8.32 -8.18 10.98
N PHE A 113 -7.25 -8.74 11.56
CA PHE A 113 -6.55 -9.90 11.00
C PHE A 113 -6.07 -10.82 12.13
N GLU A 114 -6.03 -12.11 11.85
CA GLU A 114 -5.61 -13.15 12.79
C GLU A 114 -4.30 -13.78 12.31
N VAL A 115 -3.33 -13.85 13.21
CA VAL A 115 -2.03 -14.50 13.00
C VAL A 115 -1.88 -15.70 13.93
N THR A 116 -0.86 -16.51 13.70
CA THR A 116 -0.56 -17.63 14.60
C THR A 116 -0.18 -17.07 15.98
N LYS A 117 -0.71 -17.69 17.05
CA LYS A 117 -0.36 -17.33 18.43
C LYS A 117 1.17 -17.38 18.63
N GLY A 118 1.71 -16.36 19.28
CA GLY A 118 3.14 -16.26 19.58
C GLY A 118 4.02 -15.81 18.41
N GLU A 119 3.44 -15.33 17.30
CA GLU A 119 4.24 -14.69 16.25
C GLU A 119 4.96 -13.43 16.77
N PRO A 120 6.25 -13.23 16.42
CA PRO A 120 7.00 -12.07 16.85
C PRO A 120 6.47 -10.78 16.19
N ALA A 121 6.59 -9.66 16.91
CA ALA A 121 6.05 -8.37 16.48
C ALA A 121 6.49 -7.93 15.08
N PHE A 122 7.74 -8.23 14.68
CA PHE A 122 8.21 -7.91 13.32
C PHE A 122 7.38 -8.61 12.24
N SER A 123 7.02 -9.87 12.43
CA SER A 123 6.21 -10.65 11.48
C SER A 123 4.82 -10.07 11.37
N VAL A 124 4.21 -9.79 12.53
CA VAL A 124 2.88 -9.17 12.63
C VAL A 124 2.85 -7.80 11.97
N ASN A 125 3.88 -6.96 12.17
CA ASN A 125 3.98 -5.63 11.57
C ASN A 125 4.19 -5.69 10.04
N VAL A 126 5.01 -6.63 9.54
CA VAL A 126 5.17 -6.85 8.09
C VAL A 126 3.85 -7.30 7.46
N LYS A 127 3.13 -8.25 8.08
CA LYS A 127 1.80 -8.68 7.63
C LYS A 127 0.81 -7.52 7.66
N ARG A 128 0.80 -6.70 8.71
CA ARG A 128 -0.03 -5.48 8.80
C ARG A 128 0.27 -4.49 7.67
N GLY A 129 1.54 -4.24 7.38
CA GLY A 129 1.96 -3.39 6.25
C GLY A 129 1.49 -3.92 4.90
N LEU A 130 1.57 -5.24 4.70
CA LEU A 130 1.07 -5.88 3.49
C LEU A 130 -0.44 -5.73 3.34
N ILE A 131 -1.19 -5.99 4.42
CA ILE A 131 -2.65 -5.88 4.44
C ILE A 131 -3.10 -4.45 4.13
N ALA A 132 -2.37 -3.45 4.63
CA ALA A 132 -2.69 -2.04 4.41
C ALA A 132 -2.66 -1.64 2.93
N LEU A 133 -1.88 -2.32 2.08
CA LEU A 133 -1.89 -2.09 0.63
C LEU A 133 -3.26 -2.38 0.01
N PHE A 134 -3.99 -3.37 0.53
CA PHE A 134 -5.29 -3.80 0.02
C PHE A 134 -6.47 -3.09 0.70
N ASN A 135 -6.22 -2.12 1.59
CA ASN A 135 -7.25 -1.36 2.27
C ASN A 135 -7.70 -0.17 1.41
N LEU A 136 -8.92 -0.24 0.86
CA LEU A 136 -9.54 0.81 0.06
C LEU A 136 -10.90 1.15 0.67
N ASN A 137 -11.05 2.39 1.11
CA ASN A 137 -12.30 2.90 1.67
C ASN A 137 -13.04 3.70 0.59
N PHE A 138 -13.93 3.03 -0.14
CA PHE A 138 -14.78 3.67 -1.15
C PHE A 138 -16.12 4.16 -0.58
N ASP A 139 -16.61 3.57 0.50
CA ASP A 139 -17.90 3.91 1.14
C ASP A 139 -17.95 5.40 1.58
N GLU A 140 -16.82 5.95 2.02
CA GLU A 140 -16.75 7.36 2.48
C GLU A 140 -16.81 8.38 1.33
N ALA A 141 -16.67 7.93 0.07
CA ALA A 141 -17.00 8.78 -1.08
C ALA A 141 -18.49 9.17 -1.07
N GLU A 142 -19.34 8.29 -0.54
CA GLU A 142 -20.80 8.46 -0.49
C GLU A 142 -21.25 9.28 0.73
N ALA A 143 -20.50 9.21 1.85
CA ALA A 143 -20.85 9.86 3.12
C ALA A 143 -20.28 11.28 3.30
N ALA A 144 -19.20 11.63 2.58
CA ALA A 144 -18.51 12.90 2.79
C ALA A 144 -19.35 14.10 2.29
N ILE A 145 -19.96 14.84 3.22
CA ILE A 145 -20.60 16.14 2.96
C ILE A 145 -19.50 17.17 2.72
N SER A 146 -19.48 17.83 1.56
CA SER A 146 -18.57 18.95 1.35
C SER A 146 -19.10 20.14 2.18
N THR A 147 -18.27 20.68 3.07
CA THR A 147 -18.63 21.82 3.94
C THR A 147 -18.50 23.18 3.25
N GLU A 148 -18.32 23.22 1.92
CA GLU A 148 -17.97 24.46 1.23
C GLU A 148 -19.16 25.27 0.70
N ASP A 149 -20.40 24.78 0.73
CA ASP A 149 -21.56 25.60 0.35
C ASP A 149 -22.87 25.17 1.03
N ASN A 150 -23.70 26.15 1.40
CA ASN A 150 -24.98 26.00 2.10
C ASN A 150 -26.11 25.37 1.24
N ASP A 151 -25.78 24.50 0.28
CA ASP A 151 -26.76 23.80 -0.54
C ASP A 151 -26.99 22.38 -0.02
N ILE A 152 -28.21 21.89 -0.12
CA ILE A 152 -28.59 20.54 0.32
C ILE A 152 -28.00 19.54 -0.68
N GLN A 153 -26.74 19.16 -0.48
CA GLN A 153 -26.02 18.28 -1.39
C GLN A 153 -26.39 16.82 -1.16
N LYS A 154 -26.76 16.14 -2.26
CA LYS A 154 -27.01 14.69 -2.27
C LYS A 154 -25.68 13.93 -2.25
N PRO A 155 -25.63 12.73 -1.66
CA PRO A 155 -24.52 11.79 -1.84
C PRO A 155 -24.14 11.66 -3.31
N ASP A 156 -22.85 11.79 -3.63
CA ASP A 156 -22.32 11.56 -4.98
C ASP A 156 -21.55 10.23 -5.00
N PRO A 157 -22.21 9.11 -5.36
CA PRO A 157 -21.57 7.80 -5.37
C PRO A 157 -20.47 7.68 -6.42
N ASP A 158 -20.45 8.57 -7.42
CA ASP A 158 -19.45 8.61 -8.50
C ASP A 158 -18.37 9.67 -8.25
N ARG A 159 -18.34 10.28 -7.06
CA ARG A 159 -17.39 11.34 -6.70
C ARG A 159 -15.96 10.96 -7.06
N HIS A 160 -15.33 11.77 -7.91
CA HIS A 160 -13.97 11.52 -8.40
C HIS A 160 -12.89 11.84 -7.36
N TYR A 161 -13.15 12.76 -6.43
CA TYR A 161 -12.18 13.18 -5.42
C TYR A 161 -12.82 13.32 -4.05
N TYR A 162 -12.21 12.75 -3.01
CA TYR A 162 -12.65 12.92 -1.63
C TYR A 162 -11.50 12.76 -0.64
N LYS A 163 -11.70 13.27 0.58
CA LYS A 163 -10.78 13.10 1.70
C LYS A 163 -11.50 12.43 2.86
N VAL A 164 -10.79 11.55 3.56
CA VAL A 164 -11.28 10.83 4.73
C VAL A 164 -10.15 10.63 5.73
N TYR A 165 -10.47 10.52 7.02
CA TYR A 165 -9.52 10.04 8.01
C TYR A 165 -9.55 8.52 8.05
N GLU A 166 -8.41 7.88 7.74
CA GLU A 166 -8.31 6.43 7.68
C GLU A 166 -7.29 5.90 8.69
N LYS A 167 -7.71 4.90 9.48
CA LYS A 167 -6.80 4.14 10.33
C LYS A 167 -5.82 3.32 9.49
N GLY A 168 -4.55 3.37 9.83
CA GLY A 168 -3.49 2.62 9.16
C GLY A 168 -2.34 2.30 10.09
N VAL A 169 -1.23 1.81 9.51
CA VAL A 169 -0.05 1.37 10.27
C VAL A 169 0.58 2.52 11.07
N LEU A 170 0.50 3.74 10.54
CA LEU A 170 1.08 4.94 11.13
C LEU A 170 0.04 5.85 11.81
N GLY A 171 -1.11 5.31 12.22
CA GLY A 171 -2.12 6.05 12.97
C GLY A 171 -3.39 6.35 12.17
N ASP A 172 -4.16 7.34 12.60
CA ASP A 172 -5.39 7.79 11.94
C ASP A 172 -5.14 9.11 11.22
N CYS A 173 -5.08 9.10 9.88
CA CYS A 173 -4.55 10.21 9.09
C CYS A 173 -5.45 10.59 7.92
N GLU A 174 -5.42 11.87 7.55
CA GLU A 174 -6.06 12.38 6.33
C GLU A 174 -5.52 11.62 5.11
N THR A 175 -6.44 11.04 4.37
CA THR A 175 -6.21 10.24 3.18
C THR A 175 -7.10 10.79 2.07
N ALA A 176 -6.49 11.21 0.98
CA ALA A 176 -7.17 11.70 -0.21
C ALA A 176 -7.25 10.60 -1.27
N TYR A 177 -8.39 10.50 -1.93
CA TYR A 177 -8.67 9.59 -3.02
C TYR A 177 -8.96 10.37 -4.29
N VAL A 178 -8.39 9.91 -5.40
CA VAL A 178 -8.75 10.32 -6.76
C VAL A 178 -9.11 9.05 -7.53
N ILE A 179 -10.29 9.00 -8.13
CA ILE A 179 -10.81 7.85 -8.87
C ILE A 179 -11.04 8.27 -10.32
N GLU A 180 -10.37 7.60 -11.24
CA GLU A 180 -10.44 7.84 -12.69
C GLU A 180 -10.85 6.57 -13.42
N HIS A 181 -11.54 6.74 -14.56
CA HIS A 181 -12.01 5.64 -15.39
C HIS A 181 -11.29 5.71 -16.75
N HIS A 182 -10.01 5.36 -16.78
CA HIS A 182 -9.24 5.29 -18.04
C HIS A 182 -8.96 3.82 -18.38
N PRO A 183 -9.54 3.28 -19.47
CA PRO A 183 -9.23 1.93 -19.93
C PRO A 183 -7.73 1.79 -20.21
N PHE A 184 -7.14 0.66 -19.84
CA PHE A 184 -5.73 0.42 -20.13
C PHE A 184 -5.54 0.16 -21.63
N HIS A 185 -4.61 0.87 -22.28
CA HIS A 185 -4.39 0.76 -23.74
C HIS A 185 -4.15 -0.69 -24.22
N LYS A 186 -3.61 -1.58 -23.38
CA LYS A 186 -3.34 -3.00 -23.73
C LYS A 186 -4.53 -3.94 -23.50
N SER A 187 -5.62 -3.48 -22.90
CA SER A 187 -6.82 -4.29 -22.67
C SER A 187 -8.11 -3.47 -22.89
N PRO A 188 -8.31 -2.93 -24.11
CA PRO A 188 -9.43 -2.03 -24.42
C PRO A 188 -10.82 -2.70 -24.35
N HIS A 189 -10.89 -4.03 -24.30
CA HIS A 189 -12.15 -4.79 -24.32
C HIS A 189 -12.66 -5.24 -22.94
N ASN A 190 -11.95 -4.94 -21.84
CA ASN A 190 -12.37 -5.29 -20.48
C ASN A 190 -12.99 -4.05 -19.80
N ASN A 191 -14.32 -3.94 -19.91
CA ASN A 191 -15.10 -2.70 -19.91
C ASN A 191 -15.35 -1.99 -18.55
N ILE A 192 -14.63 -2.29 -17.46
CA ILE A 192 -14.79 -1.53 -16.20
C ILE A 192 -13.44 -1.46 -15.46
N VAL A 193 -12.72 -0.36 -15.65
CA VAL A 193 -11.41 -0.09 -15.04
C VAL A 193 -11.53 1.11 -14.11
N LEU A 194 -11.02 0.96 -12.89
CA LEU A 194 -10.84 2.04 -11.93
C LEU A 194 -9.33 2.25 -11.71
N ASN A 195 -8.86 3.45 -12.04
CA ASN A 195 -7.53 3.91 -11.67
C ASN A 195 -7.68 4.75 -10.42
N VAL A 196 -7.17 4.25 -9.30
CA VAL A 196 -7.32 4.91 -8.01
C VAL A 196 -5.97 5.42 -7.54
N THR A 197 -5.89 6.71 -7.24
CA THR A 197 -4.75 7.30 -6.54
C THR A 197 -5.17 7.60 -5.12
N LYS A 198 -4.53 6.94 -4.16
CA LYS A 198 -4.68 7.19 -2.72
C LYS A 198 -3.43 7.91 -2.24
N VAL A 199 -3.58 9.03 -1.57
CA VAL A 199 -2.48 9.80 -0.97
C VAL A 199 -2.75 9.96 0.51
N ARG A 200 -1.77 9.61 1.33
CA ARG A 200 -1.85 9.71 2.79
C ARG A 200 -0.92 10.80 3.29
N ASN A 201 -1.47 11.72 4.06
CA ASN A 201 -0.76 12.85 4.62
C ASN A 201 -0.40 12.58 6.09
N TYR A 202 0.85 12.24 6.36
CA TYR A 202 1.28 11.94 7.74
C TYR A 202 1.50 13.18 8.61
N HIS A 203 1.36 14.40 8.05
CA HIS A 203 1.32 15.62 8.86
C HIS A 203 -0.05 15.87 9.50
N LYS A 204 -1.11 15.29 8.93
CA LYS A 204 -2.48 15.57 9.35
C LYS A 204 -3.12 14.30 9.87
N CYS A 205 -2.77 13.95 11.10
CA CYS A 205 -3.26 12.75 11.78
C CYS A 205 -3.89 13.07 13.13
N ASN A 206 -5.02 12.43 13.44
CA ASN A 206 -5.70 12.51 14.73
C ASN A 206 -4.95 11.72 15.82
N SER A 207 -4.23 10.68 15.39
CA SER A 207 -3.35 9.90 16.27
C SER A 207 -2.10 9.50 15.51
N ASN A 208 -0.95 9.61 16.17
CA ASN A 208 0.34 9.19 15.66
C ASN A 208 0.98 8.22 16.64
N PRO A 209 1.22 6.95 16.28
CA PRO A 209 1.86 5.98 17.15
C PRO A 209 3.39 6.17 17.21
N ASN A 210 3.86 7.42 17.16
CA ASN A 210 5.27 7.74 17.24
C ASN A 210 5.71 7.70 18.70
N GLN A 211 6.79 7.00 18.98
CA GLN A 211 7.44 7.02 20.28
C GLN A 211 8.70 7.87 20.17
N VAL A 212 8.75 8.95 20.96
CA VAL A 212 9.92 9.81 21.08
C VAL A 212 10.64 9.44 22.37
N TYR A 213 11.88 9.00 22.24
CA TYR A 213 12.77 8.74 23.35
C TYR A 213 13.86 9.81 23.33
N GLY A 214 13.99 10.58 24.41
CA GLY A 214 15.00 11.63 24.50
C GLY A 214 15.31 11.98 25.95
N THR A 215 16.56 12.36 26.20
CA THR A 215 17.00 12.88 27.51
C THR A 215 16.50 14.31 27.74
N PHE A 216 16.13 15.02 26.67
CA PHE A 216 15.68 16.40 26.70
C PHE A 216 14.23 16.49 26.21
N TYR A 217 13.39 17.16 26.99
CA TYR A 217 12.03 17.49 26.60
C TYR A 217 12.04 18.79 25.79
N GLY A 218 11.76 18.68 24.49
CA GLY A 218 11.49 19.84 23.66
C GLY A 218 10.08 20.36 23.91
N HIS A 219 9.90 21.67 23.86
CA HIS A 219 8.59 22.29 23.73
C HIS A 219 8.44 22.82 22.31
N GLU A 220 7.20 22.86 21.83
CA GLU A 220 6.89 23.42 20.53
C GLU A 220 7.25 24.92 20.52
N CYS A 221 7.99 25.35 19.49
CA CYS A 221 8.40 26.74 19.32
C CYS A 221 7.57 27.35 18.18
N GLY A 222 7.02 28.54 18.42
CA GLY A 222 6.06 29.21 17.52
C GLY A 222 4.61 28.98 17.94
N ARG A 223 3.82 30.06 17.96
CA ARG A 223 2.38 30.02 18.26
C ARG A 223 1.54 29.81 17.01
N ALA A 224 1.98 30.35 15.89
CA ALA A 224 1.32 30.18 14.60
C ALA A 224 2.02 29.10 13.76
N GLU A 225 1.27 28.38 12.92
CA GLU A 225 1.84 27.27 12.15
C GLU A 225 3.03 27.65 11.26
N HIS A 226 3.02 28.86 10.69
CA HIS A 226 4.12 29.34 9.87
C HIS A 226 5.42 29.61 10.66
N GLU A 227 5.35 29.69 11.99
CA GLU A 227 6.51 29.87 12.87
C GLU A 227 7.13 28.54 13.28
N LYS A 228 6.41 27.43 13.08
CA LYS A 228 6.84 26.10 13.53
C LYS A 228 7.84 25.50 12.56
N SER A 229 8.88 24.85 13.11
CA SER A 229 9.82 24.07 12.31
C SER A 229 9.21 22.70 11.99
N HIS A 230 8.77 22.51 10.76
CA HIS A 230 8.38 21.18 10.25
C HIS A 230 9.65 20.38 9.91
N THR A 231 10.30 19.81 10.91
CA THR A 231 11.56 19.07 10.71
C THR A 231 11.36 17.65 10.21
N LEU A 232 10.18 17.06 10.42
CA LEU A 232 9.86 15.71 9.97
C LEU A 232 8.70 15.77 8.98
N HIS A 233 8.95 15.33 7.76
CA HIS A 233 7.97 15.22 6.71
C HIS A 233 7.69 13.76 6.35
N GLY A 234 6.43 13.45 6.11
CA GLY A 234 6.02 12.10 5.74
C GLY A 234 4.82 12.11 4.81
N ASN A 235 4.91 11.34 3.73
CA ASN A 235 3.79 11.07 2.85
C ASN A 235 3.84 9.64 2.29
N ALA A 236 2.69 9.15 1.85
CA ALA A 236 2.61 7.94 1.05
C ALA A 236 1.61 8.11 -0.09
N GLN A 237 1.95 7.59 -1.25
CA GLN A 237 1.10 7.55 -2.43
C GLN A 237 0.95 6.11 -2.89
N TYR A 238 -0.27 5.72 -3.24
CA TYR A 238 -0.61 4.42 -3.78
C TYR A 238 -1.39 4.63 -5.06
N LYS A 239 -0.99 3.94 -6.12
CA LYS A 239 -1.67 3.91 -7.41
C LYS A 239 -2.17 2.50 -7.65
N TYR A 240 -3.47 2.37 -7.89
CA TYR A 240 -4.14 1.11 -8.09
C TYR A 240 -4.69 1.02 -9.51
N ASN A 241 -4.48 -0.11 -10.15
CA ASN A 241 -5.26 -0.52 -11.31
C ASN A 241 -6.24 -1.59 -10.83
N ILE A 242 -7.51 -1.31 -10.96
CA ILE A 242 -8.60 -2.12 -10.41
C ILE A 242 -9.55 -2.46 -11.54
N ARG A 243 -10.03 -3.71 -11.53
CA ARG A 243 -11.09 -4.18 -12.42
C ARG A 243 -12.38 -4.37 -11.63
N GLY A 244 -13.49 -3.83 -12.13
CA GLY A 244 -14.79 -3.86 -11.46
C GLY A 244 -15.21 -2.49 -10.93
N TYR A 245 -16.12 -2.49 -9.96
CA TYR A 245 -16.76 -1.31 -9.38
C TYR A 245 -16.29 -1.07 -7.95
N ARG A 246 -16.58 0.12 -7.39
CA ARG A 246 -16.16 0.51 -6.02
C ARG A 246 -16.50 -0.53 -4.94
N HIS A 247 -17.64 -1.21 -5.04
CA HIS A 247 -18.08 -2.20 -4.04
C HIS A 247 -17.78 -3.66 -4.42
N ASN A 248 -17.40 -3.92 -5.65
CA ASN A 248 -17.10 -5.25 -6.14
C ASN A 248 -15.98 -5.13 -7.16
N TYR A 249 -14.76 -5.46 -6.75
CA TYR A 249 -13.57 -5.28 -7.56
C TYR A 249 -12.47 -6.32 -7.29
N VAL A 250 -11.55 -6.44 -8.24
CA VAL A 250 -10.26 -7.09 -8.10
C VAL A 250 -9.17 -6.05 -8.29
N ILE A 251 -8.22 -5.97 -7.36
CA ILE A 251 -7.01 -5.18 -7.57
C ILE A 251 -6.11 -5.97 -8.51
N GLU A 252 -5.77 -5.40 -9.67
CA GLU A 252 -4.86 -6.04 -10.63
C GLU A 252 -3.41 -5.62 -10.39
N LYS A 253 -3.20 -4.36 -9.97
CA LYS A 253 -1.86 -3.83 -9.70
C LYS A 253 -1.90 -2.76 -8.61
N ILE A 254 -0.85 -2.76 -7.78
CA ILE A 254 -0.57 -1.70 -6.81
C ILE A 254 0.84 -1.18 -7.07
N TYR A 255 1.00 0.14 -7.09
CA TYR A 255 2.29 0.80 -7.03
C TYR A 255 2.28 1.78 -5.86
N ALA A 256 3.12 1.53 -4.86
CA ALA A 256 3.15 2.31 -3.63
C ALA A 256 4.50 3.02 -3.48
N VAL A 257 4.49 4.27 -3.06
CA VAL A 257 5.70 5.03 -2.71
C VAL A 257 5.46 5.69 -1.37
N GLY A 258 6.33 5.41 -0.41
CA GLY A 258 6.36 6.10 0.88
C GLY A 258 7.67 6.85 1.05
N GLU A 259 7.61 8.03 1.63
CA GLU A 259 8.79 8.81 1.98
C GLU A 259 8.63 9.42 3.38
N ILE A 260 9.70 9.33 4.16
CA ILE A 260 9.88 10.06 5.41
C ILE A 260 11.18 10.83 5.28
N ALA A 261 11.11 12.16 5.37
CA ALA A 261 12.23 13.07 5.26
C ALA A 261 12.42 13.82 6.58
N TYR A 262 13.65 13.84 7.08
CA TYR A 262 14.04 14.59 8.26
C TYR A 262 15.02 15.69 7.90
N THR A 263 14.65 16.92 8.24
CA THR A 263 15.37 18.16 7.96
C THR A 263 15.63 18.88 9.28
N PRO A 264 16.77 18.64 9.96
CA PRO A 264 17.07 19.23 11.26
C PRO A 264 17.21 20.76 11.21
N TYR A 265 17.60 21.33 10.07
CA TYR A 265 17.70 22.78 9.86
C TYR A 265 16.90 23.19 8.60
N PRO A 266 15.81 23.96 8.73
CA PRO A 266 14.91 24.26 7.61
C PRO A 266 15.51 25.23 6.58
N LEU A 267 16.42 26.10 6.99
CA LEU A 267 17.19 26.99 6.12
C LEU A 267 18.53 26.30 5.83
N GLU A 268 18.69 25.74 4.63
CA GLU A 268 19.96 25.15 4.12
C GLU A 268 20.41 23.80 4.72
N GLY A 269 19.65 23.20 5.63
CA GLY A 269 20.01 21.91 6.23
C GLY A 269 19.98 20.73 5.26
N GLN A 270 20.89 19.78 5.49
CA GLN A 270 20.84 18.50 4.80
C GLN A 270 19.60 17.71 5.23
N THR A 271 18.90 17.14 4.25
CA THR A 271 17.74 16.29 4.49
C THR A 271 18.15 14.83 4.38
N VAL A 272 17.84 14.04 5.40
CA VAL A 272 17.92 12.58 5.35
C VAL A 272 16.54 12.07 4.96
N ALA A 273 16.47 11.20 3.95
CA ALA A 273 15.21 10.60 3.54
C ALA A 273 15.28 9.08 3.60
N ALA A 274 14.21 8.48 4.15
CA ALA A 274 13.88 7.07 4.02
C ALA A 274 12.76 6.94 2.98
N LYS A 275 12.97 6.12 1.96
CA LYS A 275 12.00 5.86 0.90
C LYS A 275 11.68 4.38 0.82
N MET A 276 10.42 4.07 0.53
CA MET A 276 9.96 2.73 0.16
C MET A 276 9.25 2.82 -1.19
N LYS A 277 9.54 1.89 -2.09
CA LYS A 277 8.92 1.76 -3.42
C LYS A 277 8.57 0.31 -3.72
#